data_AF-A0A851TJ57-F1
#
_entry.id   AF-A0A851TJ57-F1
#
_cell.length_a   1.000
_cell.length_b   1.000
_cell.length_c   1.000
_cell.angle_alpha   90.00
_cell.angle_beta   90.00
_cell.angle_gamma   90.00
#
_symmetry.space_group_name_H-M   'P 1'
#
loop_
_entity.id
_entity.type
_entity.pdbx_description
1 polymer ?
#
loop_
_entity_poly.entity_id
_entity_poly.type
_entity_poly.pdbx_seq_one_letter_code
_entity_poly.pdbx_strand_id
1 'polypeptide(L)'
;PRVPLLLSRMREVAKVFLATNSDYSYTDVSSPRGAGGGMQRPWRSYFDLIVVDTRKPLFFAEGTVLRQVNTDTGNLRMGTYTGPLQHCAVYSGGESARA
;
A
#
# COMPACT_ATOMS: atom_id res chain seq x y z
N PRO A 1 -6.51 -12.99 15.60
CA PRO A 1 -6.73 -12.08 14.45
C PRO A 1 -6.93 -12.86 13.13
N ARG A 2 -8.09 -12.74 12.46
CA ARG A 2 -8.42 -13.51 11.23
C ARG A 2 -7.95 -12.83 9.93
N VAL A 3 -7.79 -11.51 9.94
CA VAL A 3 -7.44 -10.72 8.75
C VAL A 3 -6.06 -11.08 8.17
N PRO A 4 -4.96 -11.17 8.96
CA PRO A 4 -3.66 -11.55 8.41
C PRO A 4 -3.64 -12.95 7.78
N LEU A 5 -4.41 -13.89 8.35
CA LEU A 5 -4.55 -15.24 7.81
C LEU A 5 -5.26 -15.22 6.45
N LEU A 6 -6.36 -14.48 6.33
CA LEU A 6 -7.09 -14.32 5.07
C LEU A 6 -6.19 -13.72 3.98
N LEU A 7 -5.51 -12.61 4.27
CA LEU A 7 -4.63 -11.95 3.30
C LEU A 7 -3.48 -12.87 2.86
N SER A 8 -2.93 -13.67 3.78
CA SER A 8 -1.91 -14.66 3.45
C SER A 8 -2.44 -15.73 2.48
N ARG A 9 -3.64 -16.26 2.73
CA ARG A 9 -4.27 -17.26 1.85
C ARG A 9 -4.64 -16.69 0.48
N MET A 10 -5.13 -15.46 0.41
CA MET A 10 -5.41 -14.80 -0.86
C MET A 10 -4.13 -14.66 -1.71
N ARG A 11 -3.00 -14.33 -1.07
CA ARG A 11 -1.71 -14.22 -1.75
C ARG A 11 -1.11 -15.52 -2.26
N GLU A 12 -1.53 -16.66 -1.71
CA GLU A 12 -1.13 -17.97 -2.24
C GLU A 12 -1.70 -18.23 -3.64
N VAL A 13 -2.80 -17.57 -4.02
CA VAL A 13 -3.53 -17.83 -5.28
C VAL A 13 -3.70 -16.61 -6.18
N ALA A 14 -3.56 -15.39 -5.67
CA ALA A 14 -3.79 -14.15 -6.41
C ALA A 14 -2.96 -12.97 -5.86
N LYS A 15 -2.82 -11.91 -6.65
CA LYS A 15 -2.23 -10.66 -6.17
C LYS A 15 -3.22 -9.92 -5.27
N VAL A 16 -2.73 -9.31 -4.20
CA VAL A 16 -3.53 -8.54 -3.24
C VAL A 16 -3.02 -7.10 -3.20
N PHE A 17 -3.91 -6.12 -3.29
CA PHE A 17 -3.54 -4.70 -3.25
C PHE A 17 -4.36 -3.92 -2.22
N LEU A 18 -3.80 -2.79 -1.76
CA LEU A 18 -4.47 -1.80 -0.92
C LEU A 18 -4.53 -0.48 -1.68
N ALA A 19 -5.72 0.10 -1.83
CA ALA A 19 -5.94 1.43 -2.41
C ALA A 19 -6.82 2.27 -1.47
N THR A 20 -6.21 3.19 -0.71
CA THR A 20 -6.90 3.99 0.34
C THR A 20 -6.79 5.49 0.08
N ASN A 21 -7.78 6.26 0.56
CA ASN A 21 -7.75 7.73 0.50
C ASN A 21 -6.91 8.33 1.65
N SER A 22 -6.68 7.56 2.72
CA SER A 22 -5.86 7.99 3.85
C SER A 22 -4.40 8.16 3.43
N ASP A 23 -3.68 9.01 4.15
CA ASP A 23 -2.23 9.14 4.03
C ASP A 23 -1.49 7.91 4.58
N TYR A 24 -0.18 7.84 4.33
CA TYR A 24 0.65 6.74 4.79
C TYR A 24 0.74 6.68 6.32
N SER A 25 0.89 7.82 6.99
CA SER A 25 1.09 7.89 8.45
C SER A 25 -0.09 7.27 9.19
N TYR A 26 -1.31 7.61 8.78
CA TYR A 26 -2.54 7.03 9.32
C TYR A 26 -2.68 5.55 8.96
N THR A 27 -2.33 5.18 7.73
CA THR A 27 -2.41 3.79 7.26
C THR A 27 -1.44 2.87 8.01
N ASP A 28 -0.23 3.34 8.34
CA ASP A 28 0.78 2.56 9.04
C ASP A 28 0.42 2.29 10.51
N VAL A 29 -0.21 3.25 11.20
CA VAL A 29 -0.63 3.08 12.61
C VAL A 29 -1.90 2.24 12.74
N SER A 30 -2.82 2.34 11.80
CA SER A 30 -4.09 1.60 11.82
C SER A 30 -3.96 0.16 11.33
N SER A 31 -2.90 -0.13 10.56
CA SER A 31 -2.67 -1.47 10.02
C SER A 31 -2.35 -2.47 11.14
N PRO A 32 -2.99 -3.64 11.14
CA PRO A 32 -2.81 -4.63 12.20
C PRO A 32 -1.36 -5.10 12.23
N ARG A 33 -0.66 -4.70 13.31
CA ARG A 33 0.61 -5.32 13.71
C ARG A 33 0.26 -6.71 14.25
N GLY A 34 0.97 -7.74 13.83
CA GLY A 34 0.68 -9.09 14.32
C GLY A 34 0.69 -9.10 15.84
N ALA A 35 -0.30 -9.73 16.46
CA ALA A 35 -0.29 -9.91 17.90
C ALA A 35 0.87 -10.85 18.28
N GLY A 36 1.52 -10.59 19.42
CA GLY A 36 2.77 -11.20 19.84
C GLY A 36 2.84 -12.74 19.80
N GLY A 37 4.06 -13.26 19.64
CA GLY A 37 4.39 -14.69 19.82
C GLY A 37 5.19 -15.36 18.70
N GLY A 38 5.34 -14.73 17.53
CA GLY A 38 6.13 -15.26 16.42
C GLY A 38 6.53 -14.16 15.43
N MET A 39 7.55 -14.43 14.62
CA MET A 39 8.19 -13.50 13.66
C MET A 39 7.17 -12.53 13.05
N GLN A 40 7.19 -11.28 13.54
CA GLN A 40 6.25 -10.24 13.17
C GLN A 40 6.52 -9.82 11.73
N ARG A 41 5.75 -10.38 10.80
CA ARG A 41 5.81 -9.98 9.39
C ARG A 41 5.21 -8.57 9.25
N PRO A 42 5.89 -7.60 8.62
CA PRO A 42 5.36 -6.26 8.44
C PRO A 42 4.06 -6.30 7.63
N TRP A 43 3.07 -5.50 8.02
CA TRP A 43 1.74 -5.49 7.39
C TRP A 43 1.81 -5.28 5.88
N ARG A 44 2.78 -4.45 5.44
CA ARG A 44 3.03 -4.14 4.02
C ARG A 44 3.26 -5.38 3.17
N SER A 45 3.86 -6.43 3.74
CA SER A 45 4.16 -7.65 3.00
C SER A 45 2.95 -8.58 2.81
N TYR A 46 1.77 -8.22 3.34
CA TYR A 46 0.48 -8.84 2.98
C TYR A 46 -0.11 -8.28 1.70
N PHE A 47 0.55 -7.31 1.06
CA PHE A 47 0.10 -6.68 -0.17
C PHE A 47 1.21 -6.73 -1.20
N ASP A 48 0.86 -7.02 -2.44
CA ASP A 48 1.75 -6.95 -3.60
C ASP A 48 1.84 -5.52 -4.13
N LEU A 49 0.83 -4.69 -3.86
CA LEU A 49 0.80 -3.26 -4.16
C LEU A 49 0.07 -2.46 -3.07
N ILE A 50 0.63 -1.31 -2.69
CA ILE A 50 0.03 -0.41 -1.71
C ILE A 50 0.00 1.00 -2.28
N VAL A 51 -1.20 1.57 -2.38
CA VAL A 51 -1.44 2.94 -2.84
C VAL A 51 -2.26 3.69 -1.78
N VAL A 52 -1.66 4.74 -1.23
CA VAL A 52 -2.27 5.69 -0.28
C VAL A 52 -2.65 6.98 -1.01
N ASP A 53 -3.35 7.89 -0.35
CA ASP A 53 -3.75 9.19 -0.91
C ASP A 53 -4.43 9.11 -2.28
N THR A 54 -5.20 8.04 -2.54
CA THR A 54 -5.74 7.78 -3.89
C THR A 54 -6.74 8.84 -4.36
N ARG A 55 -7.32 9.65 -3.47
CA ARG A 55 -8.34 10.67 -3.77
C ARG A 55 -9.55 10.13 -4.55
N LYS A 56 -10.01 8.91 -4.26
CA LYS A 56 -11.25 8.36 -4.82
C LYS A 56 -12.42 9.34 -4.59
N PRO A 57 -13.25 9.63 -5.62
CA PRO A 57 -13.37 8.87 -6.87
C PRO A 57 -12.39 9.27 -8.00
N LEU A 58 -11.59 10.33 -7.85
CA LEU A 58 -10.68 10.83 -8.89
C LEU A 58 -9.70 9.75 -9.40
N PHE A 59 -9.28 8.84 -8.51
CA PHE A 59 -8.46 7.67 -8.81
C PHE A 59 -8.97 6.83 -9.99
N PHE A 60 -10.28 6.72 -10.17
CA PHE A 60 -10.90 5.91 -11.23
C PHE A 60 -11.12 6.69 -12.54
N ALA A 61 -10.69 7.96 -12.58
CA ALA A 61 -10.73 8.82 -13.75
C ALA A 61 -9.30 9.21 -14.15
N GLU A 62 -8.97 10.51 -14.12
CA GLU A 62 -7.64 11.04 -14.44
C GLU A 62 -6.58 10.83 -13.34
N GLY A 63 -7.01 10.53 -12.12
CA GLY A 63 -6.12 10.29 -10.99
C GLY A 63 -5.22 11.48 -10.62
N THR A 64 -4.06 11.16 -10.05
CA THR A 64 -3.04 12.16 -9.67
C THR A 64 -1.64 11.64 -9.98
N VAL A 65 -0.63 12.51 -9.85
CA VAL A 65 0.78 12.11 -10.03
C VAL A 65 1.12 10.97 -9.07
N LEU A 66 1.54 9.83 -9.62
CA LEU A 66 2.04 8.70 -8.83
C LEU A 66 3.39 9.05 -8.22
N ARG A 67 3.49 8.94 -6.90
CA ARG A 67 4.73 9.16 -6.13
C ARG A 67 5.05 7.97 -5.26
N GLN A 68 6.32 7.80 -4.92
CA GLN A 68 6.74 6.76 -3.97
C GLN A 68 6.88 7.36 -2.56
N VAL A 69 6.38 6.66 -1.55
CA VAL A 69 6.51 7.06 -0.14
C VAL A 69 7.84 6.55 0.40
N ASN A 70 8.58 7.41 1.10
CA ASN A 70 9.67 6.98 1.96
C ASN A 70 9.06 6.44 3.26
N THR A 71 9.04 5.12 3.42
CA THR A 71 8.35 4.46 4.54
C THR A 71 9.01 4.68 5.90
N ASP A 72 10.25 5.18 5.93
CA ASP A 72 10.98 5.46 7.17
C ASP A 72 10.62 6.84 7.73
N THR A 73 10.28 7.80 6.85
CA THR A 73 9.92 9.17 7.24
C THR A 73 8.45 9.52 7.03
N GLY A 74 7.72 8.71 6.25
CA GLY A 74 6.35 8.98 5.80
C GLY A 74 6.24 10.03 4.69
N ASN A 75 7.35 10.67 4.29
CA ASN A 75 7.34 11.71 3.26
C ASN A 75 7.33 11.13 1.84
N LEU A 76 6.80 11.91 0.89
CA LEU A 76 6.86 11.57 -0.53
C LEU A 76 8.27 11.79 -1.08
N ARG A 77 8.78 10.80 -1.83
CA ARG A 77 10.00 10.98 -2.63
C ARG A 77 9.73 12.02 -3.72
N MET A 78 10.74 12.83 -4.01
CA MET A 78 10.63 13.88 -5.04
C MET A 78 10.50 13.27 -6.43
N GLY A 79 9.63 13.86 -7.25
CA GLY A 79 9.40 13.46 -8.64
C GLY A 79 8.25 12.47 -8.84
N THR A 80 7.91 12.25 -10.10
CA THR A 80 6.94 11.23 -10.53
C THR A 80 7.62 9.87 -10.57
N TYR A 81 6.97 8.85 -10.03
CA TYR A 81 7.49 7.49 -10.08
C TYR A 81 7.25 6.88 -11.47
N THR A 82 8.32 6.47 -12.15
CA THR A 82 8.28 5.84 -13.49
C THR A 82 8.90 4.44 -13.53
N GLY A 83 9.26 3.88 -12.36
CA GLY A 83 9.87 2.56 -12.25
C GLY A 83 8.86 1.40 -12.22
N PRO A 84 9.34 0.15 -12.27
CA PRO A 84 8.50 -1.02 -12.07
C PRO A 84 8.03 -1.15 -10.62
N LEU A 85 6.78 -1.61 -10.39
CA LEU A 85 6.25 -1.79 -9.04
C LEU A 85 7.14 -2.72 -8.19
N GLN A 86 7.50 -2.27 -6.99
CA GLN A 86 8.42 -2.97 -6.10
C GLN A 86 7.67 -3.62 -4.93
N HIS A 87 8.09 -4.84 -4.57
CA HIS A 87 7.54 -5.53 -3.41
C HIS A 87 7.76 -4.71 -2.12
N CYS A 88 6.73 -4.60 -1.28
CA CYS A 88 6.71 -3.80 -0.04
C CYS A 88 6.89 -2.28 -0.23
N ALA A 89 6.96 -1.77 -1.47
CA ALA A 89 6.94 -0.34 -1.71
C ALA A 89 5.53 0.22 -1.52
N VAL A 90 5.47 1.49 -1.13
CA VAL A 90 4.23 2.22 -0.94
C VAL A 90 4.21 3.40 -1.90
N TYR A 91 3.08 3.56 -2.58
CA TYR A 91 2.84 4.63 -3.53
C TYR A 91 1.75 5.57 -3.01
N SER A 92 1.75 6.80 -3.50
CA SER A 92 0.77 7.83 -3.16
C SER A 92 0.18 8.40 -4.44
N GLY A 93 -1.14 8.56 -4.49
CA GLY A 93 -1.86 9.08 -5.64
C GLY A 93 -2.07 8.05 -6.75
N GLY A 94 -1.77 8.43 -7.99
CA GLY A 94 -1.92 7.57 -9.17
C GLY A 94 -3.35 7.51 -9.72
N GLU A 95 -3.55 6.56 -10.63
CA GLU A 95 -4.81 6.27 -11.33
C GLU A 95 -5.00 4.75 -11.42
N SER A 96 -6.24 4.27 -11.45
CA SER A 96 -6.55 2.83 -11.46
C SER A 96 -6.04 2.10 -12.70
N ALA A 97 -5.81 2.81 -13.81
CA ALA A 97 -5.28 2.23 -15.05
C ALA A 97 -3.78 1.91 -14.98
N ARG A 98 -3.05 2.49 -14.03
CA ARG A 98 -1.59 2.33 -13.85
C ARG A 98 -1.19 1.68 -12.53
N ALA A 99 -2.18 1.31 -11.71
CA ALA A 99 -1.99 0.60 -10.44
C ALA A 99 -2.02 -0.92 -10.69
#